data_AF-A0A1I7TL62-F1
#
_entry.id   AF-A0A1I7TL62-F1
#
_cell.length_a   1.000
_cell.length_b   1.000
_cell.length_c   1.000
_cell.angle_alpha   90.00
_cell.angle_beta   90.00
_cell.angle_gamma   90.00
#
_symmetry.space_group_name_H-M   'P 1'
#
loop_
_entity.id
_entity.type
_entity.pdbx_description
1 polymer ?
#
loop_
_entity_poly.entity_id
_entity_poly.type
_entity_poly.pdbx_seq_one_letter_code
_entity_poly.pdbx_strand_id
1 'polypeptide(L)'
;MANKEFYFAIIGHCDQPIFEMDFPAGEKKTKESEGTRHLNHYIGHAALDIVDEHALTTSQMYLKGTLTERSSPPGEEPLQASRLGWIHLQD
;
A
#
# COMPACT_ATOMS: atom_id res chain seq x y z
N MET A 1 10.53 12.97 10.20
CA MET A 1 9.38 12.56 9.37
C MET A 1 9.81 11.34 8.58
N ALA A 2 9.08 10.23 8.66
CA ALA A 2 9.39 9.07 7.82
C ALA A 2 9.28 9.49 6.36
N ASN A 3 10.35 9.31 5.59
CA ASN A 3 10.36 9.67 4.19
C ASN A 3 9.62 8.57 3.43
N LYS A 4 8.51 8.91 2.80
CA LYS A 4 7.60 7.93 2.21
C LYS A 4 7.76 7.95 0.70
N GLU A 5 8.11 6.79 0.16
CA GLU A 5 8.18 6.55 -1.28
C GLU A 5 6.79 6.19 -1.79
N PHE A 6 6.44 6.69 -2.98
CA PHE A 6 5.19 6.34 -3.63
C PHE A 6 5.46 5.86 -5.05
N TYR A 7 4.73 4.82 -5.45
CA TYR A 7 4.63 4.39 -6.82
C TYR A 7 3.20 4.68 -7.28
N PHE A 8 3.07 5.34 -8.43
CA PHE A 8 1.79 5.65 -9.05
C PHE A 8 1.73 5.03 -10.43
N ALA A 9 0.63 4.32 -10.71
CA ALA A 9 0.37 3.73 -12.00
C ALA A 9 -1.07 4.02 -12.44
N ILE A 10 -1.25 4.21 -13.74
CA ILE A 10 -2.56 4.15 -14.40
C ILE A 10 -2.59 2.87 -15.21
N ILE A 11 -3.62 2.06 -14.97
CA ILE A 11 -3.80 0.75 -15.61
C ILE A 11 -4.93 0.85 -16.63
N GLY A 12 -4.68 0.33 -17.84
CA GLY A 12 -5.68 0.23 -18.90
C GLY A 12 -6.53 -1.04 -18.78
N HIS A 13 -7.51 -1.19 -19.66
CA HIS A 13 -8.53 -2.25 -19.59
C HIS A 13 -8.03 -3.70 -19.70
N CYS A 14 -6.79 -3.92 -20.15
CA CYS A 14 -6.19 -5.26 -20.27
C CYS A 14 -5.06 -5.46 -19.23
N ASP A 15 -5.20 -4.86 -18.05
CA ASP A 15 -4.24 -4.90 -16.94
C ASP A 15 -2.83 -4.39 -17.30
N GLN A 16 -2.76 -3.57 -18.35
CA GLN A 16 -1.53 -3.03 -18.89
C GLN A 16 -1.25 -1.64 -18.29
N PRO A 17 -0.07 -1.38 -17.73
CA PRO A 17 0.29 -0.05 -17.27
C PRO A 17 0.39 0.89 -18.48
N ILE A 18 -0.44 1.94 -18.49
CA ILE A 18 -0.41 2.99 -19.51
C ILE A 18 0.43 4.20 -19.08
N PHE A 19 0.64 4.35 -17.77
CA PHE A 19 1.50 5.37 -17.17
C PHE A 19 2.05 4.85 -15.84
N GLU A 20 3.33 5.14 -15.57
CA GLU A 20 4.01 4.81 -14.32
C GLU A 20 4.86 6.01 -13.87
N MET A 21 4.91 6.27 -12.56
CA MET A 21 5.75 7.31 -11.98
C MET A 21 6.14 6.99 -10.54
N ASP A 22 7.43 7.07 -10.27
CA ASP A 22 7.99 6.97 -8.92
C ASP A 22 8.14 8.35 -8.28
N PHE A 23 7.76 8.44 -7.01
CA PHE A 23 7.98 9.59 -6.14
C PHE A 23 8.97 9.20 -5.06
N PRO A 24 10.27 9.42 -5.29
CA PRO A 24 11.31 9.04 -4.35
C PRO A 24 11.26 9.89 -3.08
N ALA A 25 11.67 9.26 -2.00
CA ALA A 25 11.86 9.86 -0.70
C ALA A 25 13.10 10.77 -0.72
N GLY A 26 12.95 12.01 -1.18
CA GLY A 26 14.02 13.02 -1.22
C GLY A 26 14.79 13.11 -2.54
N GLU A 27 15.90 13.87 -2.55
CA GLU A 27 16.58 14.31 -3.79
C GLU A 27 17.39 13.22 -4.51
N LYS A 28 17.61 12.06 -3.89
CA LYS A 28 18.47 11.00 -4.45
C LYS A 28 17.64 10.01 -5.25
N LYS A 29 17.69 10.13 -6.58
CA LYS A 29 17.33 9.03 -7.49
C LYS A 29 18.34 7.91 -7.30
N THR A 30 18.09 7.01 -6.36
CA THR A 30 18.95 5.84 -6.15
C THR A 30 18.75 4.86 -7.31
N LYS A 31 19.87 4.25 -7.75
CA LYS A 31 19.94 3.19 -8.77
C LYS A 31 19.08 1.94 -8.42
N GLU A 32 18.56 1.90 -7.20
CA GLU A 32 17.68 0.88 -6.62
C GLU A 32 16.26 0.87 -7.21
N SER A 33 15.83 1.96 -7.86
CA SER A 33 14.53 2.06 -8.55
C SER A 33 14.27 0.99 -9.61
N GLU A 34 15.32 0.46 -10.25
CA GLU A 34 15.17 -0.58 -11.26
C GLU A 34 14.81 -1.94 -10.63
N GLY A 35 15.32 -2.22 -9.42
CA GLY A 35 15.01 -3.44 -8.67
C GLY A 35 13.63 -3.43 -8.04
N THR A 36 13.14 -2.26 -7.61
CA THR A 36 11.80 -2.12 -7.03
C THR A 36 10.68 -2.13 -8.08
N ARG A 37 10.99 -1.86 -9.35
CA ARG A 37 9.99 -1.85 -10.43
C ARG A 37 9.23 -3.17 -10.57
N HIS A 38 9.94 -4.30 -10.56
CA HIS A 38 9.30 -5.62 -10.65
C HIS A 38 8.39 -5.91 -9.45
N LEU A 39 8.81 -5.47 -8.26
CA LEU A 39 8.01 -5.60 -7.05
C LEU A 39 6.76 -4.70 -7.11
N ASN A 40 6.91 -3.46 -7.59
CA ASN A 40 5.81 -2.53 -7.79
C ASN A 40 4.78 -3.09 -8.80
N HIS A 41 5.24 -3.73 -9.88
CA HIS A 41 4.36 -4.43 -10.82
C HIS A 41 3.63 -5.59 -10.17
N TYR A 42 4.34 -6.43 -9.42
CA TYR A 42 3.75 -7.56 -8.71
C TYR A 42 2.67 -7.11 -7.72
N ILE A 43 2.98 -6.11 -6.88
CA ILE A 43 2.04 -5.55 -5.90
C ILE A 43 0.88 -4.86 -6.62
N GLY A 44 1.15 -4.07 -7.65
CA GLY A 44 0.13 -3.36 -8.42
C GLY A 44 -0.86 -4.31 -9.08
N HIS A 45 -0.37 -5.40 -9.68
CA HIS A 45 -1.23 -6.41 -10.30
C HIS A 45 -2.08 -7.14 -9.27
N ALA A 46 -1.49 -7.57 -8.14
CA ALA A 46 -2.24 -8.19 -7.04
C ALA A 46 -3.30 -7.25 -6.42
N ALA A 47 -3.07 -5.93 -6.48
CA ALA A 47 -4.03 -4.94 -6.00
C ALA A 47 -5.21 -4.75 -6.96
N LEU A 48 -5.07 -5.04 -8.27
CA LEU A 48 -6.15 -4.92 -9.24
C LEU A 48 -7.29 -5.89 -8.94
N ASP A 49 -6.97 -7.13 -8.56
CA ASP A 49 -7.98 -8.14 -8.18
C ASP A 49 -8.93 -7.61 -7.08
N ILE A 50 -8.37 -6.90 -6.08
CA ILE A 50 -9.15 -6.32 -4.98
C ILE A 50 -10.01 -5.15 -5.47
N VAL A 51 -9.47 -4.31 -6.35
CA VAL A 51 -10.21 -3.17 -6.92
C VAL A 51 -11.38 -3.66 -7.77
N ASP A 52 -11.17 -4.69 -8.58
CA ASP A 52 -12.20 -5.27 -9.44
C ASP A 52 -13.33 -5.89 -8.63
N GLU A 53 -13.01 -6.68 -7.60
CA GLU A 53 -14.02 -7.24 -6.69
C GLU A 53 -14.81 -6.12 -5.99
N HIS A 54 -14.14 -5.05 -5.58
CA HIS A 54 -14.80 -3.91 -4.95
C HIS A 54 -15.74 -3.18 -5.92
N ALA A 55 -15.30 -2.94 -7.16
CA ALA A 55 -16.06 -2.21 -8.18
C ALA A 55 -17.37 -2.92 -8.57
N LEU A 56 -17.47 -4.24 -8.38
CA LEU A 56 -18.71 -4.99 -8.59
C LEU A 56 -19.82 -4.63 -7.59
N THR A 57 -19.46 -4.09 -6.42
CA THR A 57 -20.40 -3.88 -5.30
C THR A 57 -20.67 -2.41 -5.00
N THR A 58 -19.81 -1.49 -5.45
CA THR A 58 -19.91 -0.06 -5.14
C THR A 58 -19.63 0.80 -6.37
N SER A 59 -20.25 1.98 -6.43
CA SER A 59 -19.96 3.00 -7.46
C SER A 59 -18.88 4.01 -7.02
N GLN A 60 -18.31 3.85 -5.82
CA GLN A 60 -17.22 4.72 -5.35
C GLN A 60 -15.93 4.45 -6.13
N MET A 61 -15.29 5.51 -6.63
CA MET A 61 -14.05 5.42 -7.41
C MET A 61 -12.78 5.60 -6.59
N TYR A 62 -12.90 5.78 -5.27
CA TYR A 62 -11.78 5.91 -4.35
C TYR A 62 -11.79 4.78 -3.34
N LEU A 63 -10.76 3.93 -3.39
CA LEU A 63 -10.53 2.84 -2.44
C LEU A 63 -9.26 3.12 -1.64
N LYS A 64 -9.38 3.14 -0.31
CA LYS A 64 -8.25 3.30 0.61
C LYS A 64 -7.97 1.97 1.33
N GLY A 65 -6.95 1.26 0.89
CA GLY A 65 -6.45 0.05 1.55
C GLY A 65 -5.18 0.33 2.37
N THR A 66 -4.94 -0.48 3.41
CA THR A 66 -3.65 -0.55 4.12
C THR A 66 -3.03 -1.92 3.88
N LEU A 67 -2.23 -2.04 2.82
CA LEU A 67 -1.34 -3.18 2.63
C LEU A 67 -0.07 -2.88 3.42
N THR A 68 -0.05 -3.30 4.69
CA THR A 68 1.13 -3.19 5.54
C THR A 68 1.16 -4.45 6.40
N GLU A 69 2.04 -5.39 6.06
CA GLU A 69 2.53 -6.28 7.11
C GLU A 69 3.27 -5.40 8.11
N ARG A 70 2.77 -5.34 9.34
CA ARG A 70 3.58 -4.80 10.43
C ARG A 70 4.73 -5.77 10.64
N SER A 71 5.85 -5.52 9.96
CA SER A 71 7.12 -6.06 10.42
C SER A 71 7.38 -5.42 11.78
N SER A 72 7.07 -6.14 12.85
CA SER A 72 7.51 -5.75 14.19
C SER A 72 9.02 -5.53 14.14
N PRO A 73 9.55 -4.44 14.73
CA PRO A 73 10.98 -4.21 14.77
C PRO A 73 11.67 -5.40 15.45
N PRO A 74 12.81 -5.90 14.91
CA PRO A 74 13.55 -6.98 15.54
C PRO A 74 14.14 -6.46 16.85
N GLY A 75 13.53 -6.84 17.98
CA GLY A 75 14.05 -6.54 19.32
C GLY A 75 13.03 -6.12 20.38
N GLU A 76 11.75 -5.94 20.05
CA GLU A 76 10.72 -5.66 21.06
C GLU A 76 10.00 -6.96 21.48
N GLU A 77 10.26 -7.43 22.70
CA GLU A 77 9.44 -8.45 23.35
C GLU A 77 7.98 -7.96 23.46
N PRO A 78 6.98 -8.84 23.27
CA PRO A 78 5.57 -8.47 23.34
C PRO A 78 5.14 -8.32 24.80
N LEU A 79 5.47 -7.20 25.44
CA LEU A 79 4.84 -6.80 26.69
C LEU A 79 3.58 -5.98 26.38
N GLN A 80 2.45 -6.71 26.37
CA GLN A 80 1.08 -6.24 26.53
C GLN A 80 0.49 -5.43 25.36
N ALA A 81 0.02 -6.15 24.35
CA ALA A 81 -1.05 -5.69 23.47
C ALA A 81 -2.39 -5.63 24.23
N SER A 82 -2.48 -4.76 25.24
CA SER A 82 -3.72 -4.31 25.87
C SER A 82 -4.15 -2.99 25.22
N ARG A 83 -4.55 -3.03 23.95
CA ARG A 83 -5.12 -1.86 23.25
C ARG A 83 -6.16 -2.23 22.19
N LEU A 84 -6.94 -3.27 22.46
CA LEU A 84 -8.27 -3.46 21.88
C LEU A 84 -9.26 -3.46 23.05
N GLY A 85 -10.02 -2.38 23.22
CA GLY A 85 -11.06 -2.32 24.25
C GLY A 85 -11.32 -0.95 24.85
N TRP A 86 -11.45 0.11 24.05
CA TRP A 86 -12.13 1.34 24.49
C TRP A 86 -12.99 1.86 23.35
N ILE A 87 -13.98 1.06 22.98
CA ILE A 87 -15.21 1.56 22.36
C ILE A 87 -16.33 0.93 23.20
N HIS A 88 -17.21 1.78 23.73
CA HIS A 88 -18.37 1.51 24.59
C HIS A 88 -18.14 1.21 26.08
N LEU A 89 -18.34 2.24 26.91
CA LEU A 89 -19.45 2.21 27.88
C LEU A 89 -19.86 3.64 28.24
N GLN A 90 -21.10 4.01 27.87
CA GLN A 90 -21.89 5.02 28.58
C GLN A 90 -22.47 4.33 29.81
N ASP A 91 -22.12 4.84 30.99
CA ASP A 91 -23.04 5.36 32.02
C ASP A 91 -22.22 6.25 32.97
#